data_AF-A0A839E8T2-F1
#
_entry.id   AF-A0A839E8T2-F1
#
_cell.length_a   1.000
_cell.length_b   1.000
_cell.length_c   1.000
_cell.angle_alpha   90.00
_cell.angle_beta   90.00
_cell.angle_gamma   90.00
#
_symmetry.space_group_name_H-M   'P 1'
#
loop_
_entity.id
_entity.type
_entity.pdbx_description
1 polymer ?
#
loop_
_entity_poly.entity_id
_entity_poly.type
_entity_poly.pdbx_seq_one_letter_code
_entity_poly.pdbx_strand_id
1 'polypeptide(L)'
;MAEPISASVVEDPNREAREFLTAYGVDKKTQRALFEKLEAGLPWDSFTSNSVPVSTADYVEDGFQVTESRYADGSVSVSRMQIPVKAAATGDFSVMSSPNSCTIGSNGARTNCIVDMWVGAVSMSFRANYNVVTSVVSSVWGASYSIGAACSASVSYLGRPTSNIGLLTVTAQMCVIGYASAFNLQVTLSKGIATESWW
;
A
#
# COMPACT_ATOMS: atom_id res chain seq x y z
N MET A 1 27.60 -43.68 5.33
CA MET A 1 26.22 -43.22 5.58
C MET A 1 26.25 -41.71 5.45
N ALA A 2 25.61 -41.16 4.42
CA ALA A 2 25.58 -39.72 4.17
C ALA A 2 24.35 -39.13 4.86
N GLU A 3 24.56 -38.13 5.71
CA GLU A 3 23.49 -37.35 6.33
C GLU A 3 22.90 -36.38 5.29
N PRO A 4 21.57 -36.15 5.29
CA PRO A 4 20.97 -35.20 4.38
C PRO A 4 21.34 -33.77 4.80
N ILE A 5 21.86 -33.02 3.84
CA ILE A 5 22.14 -31.60 3.94
C ILE A 5 20.80 -30.89 4.15
N SER A 6 20.63 -30.24 5.31
CA SER A 6 19.49 -29.36 5.58
C SER A 6 19.50 -28.24 4.53
N ALA A 7 18.60 -28.32 3.55
CA ALA A 7 18.34 -27.22 2.64
C ALA A 7 17.81 -26.06 3.48
N SER A 8 18.65 -25.05 3.73
CA SER A 8 18.17 -23.74 4.14
C SER A 8 17.14 -23.31 3.10
N VAL A 9 15.89 -23.13 3.52
CA VAL A 9 14.90 -22.39 2.71
C VAL A 9 15.59 -21.07 2.39
N VAL A 10 16.05 -20.90 1.15
CA VAL A 10 16.44 -19.59 0.66
C VAL A 10 15.12 -18.84 0.68
N GLU A 11 14.88 -18.04 1.71
CA GLU A 11 13.74 -17.13 1.69
C GLU A 11 13.92 -16.28 0.44
N ASP A 12 13.08 -16.49 -0.57
CA ASP A 12 13.03 -15.59 -1.72
C ASP A 12 12.53 -14.25 -1.15
N PRO A 13 13.40 -13.24 -1.02
CA PRO A 13 13.02 -11.96 -0.41
C PRO A 13 11.96 -11.23 -1.25
N ASN A 14 11.69 -11.74 -2.47
CA ASN A 14 10.72 -11.20 -3.41
C ASN A 14 9.48 -12.09 -3.59
N ARG A 15 9.27 -13.12 -2.75
CA ARG A 15 8.12 -14.03 -2.86
C ARG A 15 6.79 -13.28 -2.91
N GLU A 16 6.55 -12.36 -1.98
CA GLU A 16 5.33 -11.55 -1.92
C GLU A 16 5.14 -10.70 -3.19
N ALA A 17 6.23 -10.11 -3.69
CA ALA A 17 6.21 -9.33 -4.92
C ALA A 17 5.86 -10.18 -6.16
N ARG A 18 6.36 -11.43 -6.23
CA ARG A 18 6.01 -12.37 -7.31
C ARG A 18 4.55 -12.82 -7.25
N GLU A 19 4.05 -13.09 -6.05
CA GLU A 19 2.64 -13.45 -5.83
C GLU A 19 1.72 -12.31 -6.24
N PHE A 20 2.05 -11.07 -5.85
CA PHE A 20 1.35 -9.87 -6.28
C PHE A 20 1.35 -9.73 -7.81
N LEU A 21 2.52 -9.75 -8.45
CA LEU A 21 2.61 -9.61 -9.91
C LEU A 21 1.82 -10.71 -10.63
N THR A 22 1.82 -11.93 -10.10
CA THR A 22 1.04 -13.04 -10.64
C THR A 22 -0.46 -12.81 -10.48
N ALA A 23 -0.92 -12.32 -9.33
CA ALA A 23 -2.33 -11.99 -9.08
C ALA A 23 -2.84 -10.92 -10.05
N TYR A 24 -1.99 -9.94 -10.42
CA TYR A 24 -2.30 -8.92 -11.41
C TYR A 24 -1.97 -9.33 -12.86
N GLY A 25 -1.73 -10.62 -13.12
CA GLY A 25 -1.60 -11.16 -14.46
C GLY A 25 -0.30 -10.82 -15.19
N VAL A 26 0.75 -10.39 -14.48
CA VAL A 26 2.08 -10.16 -15.07
C VAL A 26 2.75 -11.51 -15.32
N ASP A 27 3.14 -11.78 -16.56
CA ASP A 27 3.70 -13.07 -16.95
C ASP A 27 5.14 -13.26 -16.41
N LYS A 28 5.59 -14.52 -16.32
CA LYS A 28 6.89 -14.86 -15.72
C LYS A 28 8.09 -14.23 -16.43
N LYS A 29 8.02 -13.99 -17.75
CA LYS A 29 9.12 -13.35 -18.50
C LYS A 29 9.23 -11.88 -18.09
N THR A 30 8.09 -11.19 -18.01
CA THR A 30 8.02 -9.79 -17.54
C THR A 30 8.43 -9.68 -16.07
N GLN A 31 7.93 -10.57 -15.19
CA GLN A 31 8.38 -10.60 -13.79
C GLN A 31 9.89 -10.75 -13.69
N ARG A 32 10.50 -11.67 -14.45
CA ARG A 32 11.96 -11.84 -14.44
C ARG A 32 12.68 -10.55 -14.87
N ALA A 33 12.24 -9.91 -15.95
CA ALA A 33 12.83 -8.65 -16.41
C ALA A 33 12.71 -7.53 -15.35
N LEU A 34 11.59 -7.46 -14.64
CA LEU A 34 11.38 -6.52 -13.54
C LEU A 34 12.36 -6.79 -12.38
N PHE A 35 12.50 -8.04 -11.92
CA PHE A 35 13.46 -8.36 -10.87
C PHE A 35 14.92 -8.18 -11.31
N GLU A 36 15.27 -8.49 -12.56
CA GLU A 36 16.59 -8.17 -13.13
C GLU A 36 16.84 -6.65 -13.13
N LYS A 37 15.83 -5.83 -13.47
CA LYS A 37 15.90 -4.36 -13.40
C LYS A 37 16.15 -3.90 -11.96
N LEU A 38 15.44 -4.48 -10.98
CA LEU A 38 15.61 -4.18 -9.56
C LEU A 38 16.99 -4.60 -9.05
N GLU A 39 17.49 -5.78 -9.45
CA GLU A 39 18.83 -6.32 -9.16
C GLU A 39 19.96 -5.52 -9.83
N ALA A 40 19.68 -4.85 -10.95
CA ALA A 40 20.58 -3.90 -11.58
C ALA A 40 20.53 -2.50 -10.94
N GLY A 41 19.70 -2.30 -9.91
CA GLY A 41 19.52 -1.02 -9.23
C GLY A 41 18.72 0.01 -10.02
N LEU A 42 17.95 -0.43 -11.02
CA LEU A 42 17.07 0.42 -11.80
C LEU A 42 15.65 0.34 -11.22
N PRO A 43 14.98 1.48 -10.99
CA PRO A 43 13.61 1.49 -10.46
C PRO A 43 12.63 0.97 -11.52
N TRP A 44 11.57 0.29 -11.09
CA TRP A 44 10.43 0.02 -11.96
C TRP A 44 9.73 1.33 -12.31
N ASP A 45 9.08 1.38 -13.45
CA ASP A 45 8.32 2.57 -13.85
C ASP A 45 7.25 2.87 -12.80
N SER A 46 6.63 1.82 -12.25
CA SER A 46 5.70 1.91 -11.13
C SER A 46 6.29 2.46 -9.84
N PHE A 47 7.61 2.63 -9.67
CA PHE A 47 8.21 3.28 -8.48
C PHE A 47 8.50 4.76 -8.67
N THR A 48 8.24 5.28 -9.86
CA THR A 48 8.62 6.64 -10.23
C THR A 48 7.39 7.49 -10.46
N SER A 49 7.28 8.60 -9.73
CA SER A 49 6.16 9.54 -9.87
C SER A 49 6.07 10.18 -11.26
N ASN A 50 7.13 10.12 -12.06
CA ASN A 50 7.21 10.70 -13.41
C ASN A 50 6.80 9.72 -14.52
N SER A 51 6.60 8.44 -14.19
CA SER A 51 6.13 7.46 -15.17
C SER A 51 4.62 7.55 -15.31
N VAL A 52 4.15 7.64 -16.55
CA VAL A 52 2.72 7.69 -16.87
C VAL A 52 2.21 6.25 -17.06
N PRO A 53 1.15 5.84 -16.35
CA PRO A 53 0.52 4.55 -16.58
C PRO A 53 0.05 4.42 -18.03
N VAL A 54 0.29 3.26 -18.65
CA VAL A 54 -0.29 2.91 -19.96
C VAL A 54 -1.76 2.52 -19.83
N SER A 55 -2.20 2.15 -18.63
CA SER A 55 -3.59 1.86 -18.30
C SER A 55 -3.85 2.08 -16.82
N THR A 56 -5.04 2.59 -16.50
CA THR A 56 -5.56 2.73 -15.14
C THR A 56 -6.98 2.18 -15.09
N ALA A 57 -7.32 1.46 -14.02
CA ALA A 57 -8.65 0.93 -13.77
C ALA A 57 -9.07 1.23 -12.33
N ASP A 58 -10.28 1.74 -12.16
CA ASP A 58 -10.91 1.96 -10.85
C ASP A 58 -12.06 0.97 -10.66
N TYR A 59 -12.06 0.24 -9.56
CA TYR A 59 -13.12 -0.71 -9.22
C TYR A 59 -13.30 -0.87 -7.71
N VAL A 60 -14.37 -1.57 -7.32
CA VAL A 60 -14.64 -1.90 -5.93
C VAL A 60 -14.41 -3.39 -5.72
N GLU A 61 -13.58 -3.73 -4.75
CA GLU A 61 -13.28 -5.12 -4.37
C GLU A 61 -13.23 -5.21 -2.84
N ASP A 62 -13.93 -6.18 -2.25
CA ASP A 62 -13.94 -6.46 -0.81
C ASP A 62 -14.18 -5.24 0.11
N GLY A 63 -14.97 -4.27 -0.36
CA GLY A 63 -15.24 -3.04 0.38
C GLY A 63 -14.11 -2.03 0.36
N PHE A 64 -13.21 -2.11 -0.62
CA PHE A 64 -12.19 -1.12 -0.92
C PHE A 64 -12.46 -0.49 -2.28
N GLN A 65 -12.21 0.81 -2.38
CA GLN A 65 -12.02 1.48 -3.66
C GLN A 65 -10.58 1.20 -4.08
N VAL A 66 -10.42 0.54 -5.21
CA VAL A 66 -9.13 0.09 -5.76
C VAL A 66 -8.82 0.91 -7.00
N THR A 67 -7.60 1.42 -7.07
CA THR A 67 -7.03 2.04 -8.27
C THR A 67 -5.81 1.23 -8.68
N GLU A 68 -5.93 0.53 -9.80
CA GLU A 68 -4.86 -0.26 -10.42
C GLU A 68 -4.27 0.52 -11.58
N SER A 69 -2.94 0.66 -11.61
CA SER A 69 -2.20 1.32 -12.70
C SER A 69 -1.11 0.41 -13.23
N ARG A 70 -1.04 0.29 -14.56
CA ARG A 70 -0.07 -0.54 -15.29
C ARG A 70 0.88 0.33 -16.09
N TYR A 71 2.15 -0.05 -16.16
CA TYR A 71 3.20 0.75 -16.79
C TYR A 71 3.83 0.04 -18.00
N ALA A 72 4.59 0.79 -18.80
CA ALA A 72 5.16 0.33 -20.06
C ALA A 72 6.18 -0.83 -19.86
N ASP A 73 6.92 -0.83 -18.76
CA ASP A 73 7.82 -1.93 -18.39
C ASP A 73 7.10 -3.18 -17.83
N GLY A 74 5.77 -3.15 -17.75
CA GLY A 74 4.94 -4.23 -17.23
C GLY A 74 4.80 -4.26 -15.72
N SER A 75 5.39 -3.30 -15.00
CA SER A 75 5.15 -3.11 -13.57
C SER A 75 3.72 -2.63 -13.30
N VAL A 76 3.24 -2.87 -12.07
CA VAL A 76 1.87 -2.57 -11.63
C VAL A 76 1.91 -1.89 -10.27
N SER A 77 1.13 -0.82 -10.10
CA SER A 77 0.82 -0.19 -8.82
C SER A 77 -0.67 -0.36 -8.51
N VAL A 78 -0.98 -0.66 -7.25
CA VAL A 78 -2.34 -0.82 -6.76
C VAL A 78 -2.48 -0.01 -5.49
N SER A 79 -3.40 0.93 -5.50
CA SER A 79 -3.83 1.68 -4.32
C SER A 79 -5.19 1.17 -3.87
N ARG A 80 -5.39 1.07 -2.55
CA ARG A 80 -6.68 0.72 -1.97
C ARG A 80 -7.03 1.64 -0.81
N MET A 81 -8.27 2.11 -0.83
CA MET A 81 -8.84 2.86 0.27
C MET A 81 -10.15 2.20 0.70
N GLN A 82 -10.27 1.86 1.98
CA GLN A 82 -11.46 1.17 2.47
C GLN A 82 -12.70 2.05 2.33
N ILE A 83 -13.76 1.51 1.72
CA ILE A 83 -15.06 2.14 1.61
C ILE A 83 -15.73 2.12 2.99
N PRO A 84 -16.07 3.29 3.54
CA PRO A 84 -16.70 3.37 4.85
C PRO A 84 -18.10 2.76 4.85
N VAL A 85 -18.40 1.88 5.81
CA VAL A 85 -19.76 1.36 6.02
C VAL A 85 -20.48 2.17 7.10
N LYS A 86 -21.79 2.38 6.95
CA LYS A 86 -22.60 3.04 7.99
C LYS A 86 -22.61 2.14 9.24
N ALA A 87 -22.25 2.68 10.41
CA ALA A 87 -22.41 1.94 11.65
C ALA A 87 -23.89 1.57 11.82
N ALA A 88 -24.18 0.30 12.11
CA ALA A 88 -25.55 -0.16 12.34
C ALA A 88 -26.17 0.70 13.45
N ALA A 89 -27.37 1.25 13.20
CA ALA A 89 -28.15 1.83 14.28
C ALA A 89 -28.50 0.71 15.27
N THR A 90 -28.50 0.99 16.56
CA THR A 90 -28.96 0.06 17.59
C THR A 90 -30.36 -0.44 17.24
N GLY A 91 -30.48 -1.69 16.77
CA GLY A 91 -31.74 -2.32 16.36
C GLY A 91 -31.75 -2.89 14.94
N ASP A 92 -30.82 -2.53 14.06
CA ASP A 92 -30.72 -3.09 12.71
C ASP A 92 -29.72 -4.25 12.64
N PHE A 93 -30.17 -5.40 12.12
CA PHE A 93 -29.30 -6.53 11.78
C PHE A 93 -28.55 -6.22 10.47
N SER A 94 -27.49 -5.42 10.56
CA SER A 94 -26.50 -5.31 9.49
C SER A 94 -25.59 -6.53 9.50
N VAL A 95 -25.27 -7.07 8.32
CA VAL A 95 -24.23 -8.08 8.11
C VAL A 95 -22.99 -7.66 8.91
N MET A 96 -22.50 -8.51 9.82
CA MET A 96 -21.40 -8.19 10.72
C MET A 96 -20.22 -7.59 9.94
N SER A 97 -20.09 -6.26 10.00
CA SER A 97 -18.86 -5.58 9.61
C SER A 97 -17.77 -6.10 10.56
N SER A 98 -16.66 -6.57 10.00
CA SER A 98 -15.49 -6.96 10.80
C SER A 98 -15.21 -5.86 11.85
N PRO A 99 -14.96 -6.18 13.13
CA PRO A 99 -14.79 -5.18 14.20
C PRO A 99 -13.67 -4.16 13.93
N ASN A 100 -12.85 -4.39 12.89
CA ASN A 100 -11.78 -3.52 12.43
C ASN A 100 -12.06 -2.75 11.12
N SER A 101 -13.32 -2.64 10.68
CA SER A 101 -13.71 -1.97 9.43
C SER A 101 -13.85 -0.45 9.56
N CYS A 102 -13.57 0.29 8.48
CA CYS A 102 -13.86 1.71 8.34
C CYS A 102 -15.36 2.01 8.53
N THR A 103 -15.70 2.87 9.50
CA THR A 103 -17.09 3.21 9.84
C THR A 103 -17.40 4.68 9.58
N ILE A 104 -18.65 4.96 9.18
CA ILE A 104 -19.19 6.31 9.05
C ILE A 104 -19.83 6.73 10.38
N GLY A 105 -19.30 7.79 10.98
CA GLY A 105 -19.92 8.49 12.10
C GLY A 105 -20.73 9.73 11.65
N SER A 106 -21.35 10.39 12.63
CA SER A 106 -22.09 11.64 12.41
C SER A 106 -21.19 12.73 11.80
N ASN A 107 -21.79 13.66 11.05
CA ASN A 107 -21.12 14.84 10.49
C ASN A 107 -19.91 14.54 9.59
N GLY A 108 -19.93 13.42 8.85
CA GLY A 108 -18.86 13.08 7.91
C GLY A 108 -17.62 12.44 8.55
N ALA A 109 -17.69 12.03 9.82
CA ALA A 109 -16.61 11.29 10.46
C ALA A 109 -16.41 9.90 9.80
N ARG A 110 -15.14 9.49 9.73
CA ARG A 110 -14.64 8.23 9.22
C ARG A 110 -13.69 7.67 10.26
N THR A 111 -14.00 6.50 10.77
CA THR A 111 -13.29 5.92 11.91
C THR A 111 -12.73 4.55 11.54
N ASN A 112 -11.46 4.30 11.89
CA ASN A 112 -10.75 3.05 11.69
C ASN A 112 -10.55 2.66 10.22
N CYS A 113 -10.25 3.64 9.37
CA CYS A 113 -10.13 3.43 7.94
C CYS A 113 -8.71 3.04 7.55
N ILE A 114 -8.57 1.94 6.83
CA ILE A 114 -7.29 1.48 6.30
C ILE A 114 -6.97 2.25 5.02
N VAL A 115 -5.75 2.73 4.96
CA VAL A 115 -5.12 3.30 3.78
C VAL A 115 -3.95 2.39 3.45
N ASP A 116 -3.97 1.76 2.29
CA ASP A 116 -2.92 0.84 1.87
C ASP A 116 -2.56 0.98 0.39
N MET A 117 -1.29 0.71 0.12
CA MET A 117 -0.74 0.65 -1.23
C MET A 117 0.08 -0.63 -1.38
N TRP A 118 0.07 -1.15 -2.59
CA TRP A 118 0.97 -2.20 -3.03
C TRP A 118 1.46 -1.89 -4.44
N VAL A 119 2.76 -1.69 -4.56
CA VAL A 119 3.45 -1.43 -5.81
C VAL A 119 4.56 -2.44 -5.95
N GLY A 120 4.34 -3.49 -6.73
CA GLY A 120 5.38 -4.49 -6.97
C GLY A 120 5.96 -5.11 -5.70
N ALA A 121 7.19 -4.70 -5.35
CA ALA A 121 7.90 -5.15 -4.16
C ALA A 121 7.67 -4.30 -2.91
N VAL A 122 6.92 -3.21 -2.99
CA VAL A 122 6.65 -2.30 -1.86
C VAL A 122 5.19 -2.40 -1.50
N SER A 123 4.88 -2.73 -0.25
CA SER A 123 3.55 -2.58 0.33
C SER A 123 3.64 -1.74 1.60
N MET A 124 2.67 -0.86 1.80
CA MET A 124 2.57 0.00 2.97
C MET A 124 1.11 0.14 3.35
N SER A 125 0.84 0.20 4.65
CA SER A 125 -0.49 0.49 5.16
C SER A 125 -0.43 1.19 6.51
N PHE A 126 -1.46 1.99 6.78
CA PHE A 126 -1.75 2.51 8.11
C PHE A 126 -3.25 2.71 8.28
N ARG A 127 -3.67 3.01 9.52
CA ARG A 127 -5.05 3.33 9.86
C ARG A 127 -5.20 4.81 10.15
N ALA A 128 -6.30 5.39 9.71
CA ALA A 128 -6.64 6.79 9.94
C ALA A 128 -8.08 6.96 10.45
N ASN A 129 -8.25 7.93 11.34
CA ASN A 129 -9.53 8.57 11.64
C ASN A 129 -9.53 9.93 10.98
N TYR A 130 -10.60 10.28 10.27
CA TYR A 130 -10.69 11.55 9.58
C TYR A 130 -12.13 12.01 9.41
N ASN A 131 -12.34 13.28 9.11
CA ASN A 131 -13.66 13.84 8.83
C ASN A 131 -13.61 14.58 7.50
N VAL A 132 -14.39 14.09 6.53
CA VAL A 132 -14.38 14.65 5.17
C VAL A 132 -15.05 16.02 5.10
N VAL A 133 -16.02 16.30 5.98
CA VAL A 133 -16.74 17.58 6.01
C VAL A 133 -15.84 18.68 6.56
N THR A 134 -15.13 18.43 7.66
CA THR A 134 -14.18 19.41 8.22
C THR A 134 -12.81 19.36 7.56
N SER A 135 -12.56 18.37 6.69
CA SER A 135 -11.26 18.10 6.07
C SER A 135 -10.13 17.96 7.08
N VAL A 136 -10.39 17.28 8.21
CA VAL A 136 -9.41 17.04 9.28
C VAL A 136 -9.14 15.55 9.48
N VAL A 137 -7.86 15.17 9.48
CA VAL A 137 -7.39 13.87 9.97
C VAL A 137 -7.24 13.97 11.48
N SER A 138 -7.93 13.14 12.24
CA SER A 138 -7.96 13.17 13.70
C SER A 138 -6.83 12.36 14.32
N SER A 139 -6.52 11.18 13.78
CA SER A 139 -5.45 10.31 14.28
C SER A 139 -4.96 9.34 13.21
N VAL A 140 -3.71 8.90 13.33
CA VAL A 140 -3.10 7.85 12.50
C VAL A 140 -2.36 6.84 13.37
N TRP A 141 -2.41 5.55 13.04
CA TRP A 141 -1.76 4.48 13.80
C TRP A 141 -1.62 3.18 12.98
N GLY A 142 -0.98 2.17 13.55
CA GLY A 142 -0.97 0.81 13.00
C GLY A 142 -0.21 0.67 11.69
N ALA A 143 0.95 1.31 11.57
CA ALA A 143 1.81 1.18 10.39
C ALA A 143 2.24 -0.27 10.17
N SER A 144 2.15 -0.72 8.92
CA SER A 144 2.66 -2.01 8.45
C SER A 144 3.24 -1.82 7.05
N TYR A 145 4.34 -2.50 6.75
CA TYR A 145 5.04 -2.36 5.47
C TYR A 145 5.86 -3.61 5.14
N SER A 146 6.09 -3.83 3.85
CA SER A 146 7.03 -4.79 3.29
C SER A 146 7.75 -4.10 2.13
N ILE A 147 9.09 -4.05 2.15
CA ILE A 147 9.89 -3.43 1.09
C ILE A 147 10.89 -4.46 0.59
N GLY A 148 10.57 -5.06 -0.56
CA GLY A 148 11.43 -6.05 -1.22
C GLY A 148 12.75 -5.43 -1.67
N ALA A 149 13.77 -6.28 -1.75
CA ALA A 149 15.18 -5.90 -1.99
C ALA A 149 15.80 -4.93 -0.95
N ALA A 150 15.10 -4.58 0.14
CA ALA A 150 15.68 -3.86 1.26
C ALA A 150 16.39 -4.81 2.23
N CYS A 151 17.55 -4.37 2.74
CA CYS A 151 18.32 -5.04 3.78
C CYS A 151 17.84 -4.66 5.17
N SER A 152 17.31 -3.45 5.29
CA SER A 152 16.66 -2.93 6.49
C SER A 152 15.60 -1.93 6.07
N ALA A 153 14.51 -1.88 6.82
CA ALA A 153 13.48 -0.88 6.66
C ALA A 153 12.89 -0.54 8.03
N SER A 154 12.55 0.73 8.24
CA SER A 154 11.96 1.20 9.48
C SER A 154 11.01 2.37 9.23
N VAL A 155 9.99 2.49 10.08
CA VAL A 155 9.11 3.66 10.07
C VAL A 155 9.91 4.86 10.56
N SER A 156 10.10 5.85 9.69
CA SER A 156 10.75 7.12 10.05
C SER A 156 9.73 8.18 10.48
N TYR A 157 8.50 8.10 9.99
CA TYR A 157 7.41 8.98 10.42
C TYR A 157 6.06 8.28 10.37
N LEU A 158 5.24 8.48 11.39
CA LEU A 158 3.81 8.19 11.35
C LEU A 158 3.09 9.30 12.12
N GLY A 159 2.33 10.11 11.40
CA GLY A 159 1.71 11.27 12.02
C GLY A 159 0.86 12.11 11.09
N ARG A 160 0.60 13.33 11.54
CA ARG A 160 -0.22 14.32 10.85
C ARG A 160 0.63 15.57 10.62
N PRO A 161 1.31 15.69 9.47
CA PRO A 161 2.16 16.86 9.21
C PRO A 161 1.33 18.15 9.14
N THR A 162 0.06 18.04 8.73
CA THR A 162 -0.94 19.10 8.77
C THR A 162 -2.28 18.53 9.27
N SER A 163 -3.25 19.41 9.54
CA SER A 163 -4.57 18.98 10.02
C SER A 163 -5.33 18.12 9.00
N ASN A 164 -5.08 18.28 7.71
CA ASN A 164 -5.78 17.60 6.62
C ASN A 164 -5.00 16.41 6.02
N ILE A 165 -3.85 16.06 6.58
CA ILE A 165 -2.96 15.02 6.06
C ILE A 165 -2.67 13.98 7.15
N GLY A 166 -2.74 12.70 6.77
CA GLY A 166 -2.14 11.58 7.50
C GLY A 166 -1.00 11.01 6.66
N LEU A 167 0.18 10.84 7.25
CA LEU A 167 1.40 10.43 6.54
C LEU A 167 2.10 9.30 7.28
N LEU A 168 2.47 8.27 6.53
CA LEU A 168 3.42 7.23 6.89
C LEU A 168 4.65 7.37 5.99
N THR A 169 5.84 7.47 6.60
CA THR A 169 7.12 7.41 5.90
C THR A 169 7.91 6.20 6.42
N VAL A 170 8.38 5.37 5.49
CA VAL A 170 9.27 4.24 5.76
C VAL A 170 10.60 4.50 5.07
N THR A 171 11.69 4.47 5.82
CA THR A 171 13.03 4.56 5.26
C THR A 171 13.60 3.15 5.14
N ALA A 172 14.08 2.79 3.96
CA ALA A 172 14.67 1.48 3.69
C ALA A 172 16.05 1.60 3.06
N GLN A 173 16.98 0.76 3.51
CA GLN A 173 18.30 0.60 2.92
C GLN A 173 18.23 -0.51 1.87
N MET A 174 18.38 -0.16 0.59
CA MET A 174 18.30 -1.12 -0.50
C MET A 174 19.57 -1.97 -0.55
N CYS A 175 19.45 -3.29 -0.47
CA CYS A 175 20.61 -4.20 -0.49
C CYS A 175 21.42 -4.07 -1.78
N VAL A 176 20.70 -3.97 -2.89
CA VAL A 176 21.26 -4.10 -4.23
C VAL A 176 22.01 -2.83 -4.65
N ILE A 177 21.52 -1.67 -4.19
CA ILE A 177 21.87 -0.37 -4.78
C ILE A 177 22.61 0.54 -3.80
N GLY A 178 22.80 0.10 -2.55
CA GLY A 178 23.65 0.75 -1.56
C GLY A 178 23.16 2.13 -1.09
N TYR A 179 21.95 2.56 -1.45
CA TYR A 179 21.36 3.81 -1.00
C TYR A 179 20.14 3.59 -0.11
N ALA A 180 19.85 4.56 0.75
CA ALA A 180 18.62 4.63 1.53
C ALA A 180 17.56 5.38 0.73
N SER A 181 16.36 4.81 0.62
CA SER A 181 15.19 5.44 0.03
C SER A 181 14.12 5.68 1.10
N ALA A 182 13.35 6.74 0.96
CA ALA A 182 12.16 6.99 1.77
C ALA A 182 10.91 6.76 0.90
N PHE A 183 10.00 5.94 1.40
CA PHE A 183 8.71 5.66 0.79
C PHE A 183 7.62 6.30 1.64
N ASN A 184 6.71 7.01 1.00
CA ASN A 184 5.67 7.76 1.66
C ASN A 184 4.31 7.23 1.22
N LEU A 185 3.42 7.04 2.18
CA LEU A 185 2.00 6.77 1.95
C LEU A 185 1.21 7.84 2.69
N GLN A 186 0.37 8.56 1.96
CA GLN A 186 -0.36 9.71 2.44
C GLN A 186 -1.84 9.58 2.16
N VAL A 187 -2.67 9.99 3.12
CA VAL A 187 -4.08 10.34 2.89
C VAL A 187 -4.23 11.85 3.02
N THR A 188 -4.89 12.45 2.03
CA THR A 188 -5.18 13.88 1.96
C THR A 188 -6.67 14.10 1.96
N LEU A 189 -7.16 14.98 2.83
CA LEU A 189 -8.53 15.45 2.78
C LEU A 189 -8.63 16.77 2.04
N SER A 190 -9.50 16.80 1.03
CA SER A 190 -9.79 18.00 0.26
C SER A 190 -11.24 17.97 -0.24
N LYS A 191 -11.96 19.07 -0.01
CA LYS A 191 -13.32 19.29 -0.56
C LYS A 191 -14.31 18.14 -0.35
N GLY A 192 -14.31 17.51 0.82
CA GLY A 192 -15.25 16.41 1.10
C GLY A 192 -14.80 15.03 0.61
N ILE A 193 -13.57 14.92 0.08
CA ILE A 193 -13.03 13.69 -0.48
C ILE A 193 -11.73 13.35 0.27
N ALA A 194 -11.54 12.06 0.53
CA ALA A 194 -10.26 11.50 0.95
C ALA A 194 -9.55 10.94 -0.27
N THR A 195 -8.29 11.30 -0.45
CA THR A 195 -7.46 10.85 -1.56
C THR A 195 -6.18 10.25 -1.01
N GLU A 196 -5.87 9.03 -1.42
CA GLU A 196 -4.60 8.38 -1.13
C GLU A 196 -3.56 8.77 -2.20
N SER A 197 -2.29 8.80 -1.78
CA SER A 197 -1.15 9.08 -2.66
C SER A 197 0.11 8.50 -2.04
N TRP A 198 1.01 7.99 -2.88
CA TRP A 198 2.29 7.42 -2.45
C TRP A 198 3.43 7.88 -3.37
N TRP A 199 4.65 7.96 -2.84
CA TRP A 199 5.87 8.33 -3.57
C TRP A 199 7.16 7.92 -2.85
#